data_AF-A0A972V930-F1
#
_entry.id   AF-A0A972V930-F1
#
_cell.length_a   1.000
_cell.length_b   1.000
_cell.length_c   1.000
_cell.angle_alpha   90.00
_cell.angle_beta   90.00
_cell.angle_gamma   90.00
#
_symmetry.space_group_name_H-M   'P 1'
#
loop_
_entity.id
_entity.type
_entity.pdbx_description
1 polymer ?
#
loop_
_entity_poly.entity_id
_entity_poly.type
_entity_poly.pdbx_seq_one_letter_code
_entity_poly.pdbx_strand_id
1 'polypeptide(L)'
;MLKTAIAGSLPKPSWLAEPEKLWAPWRLEDDELAGGKADAALIWLKEQEDAGIDIVGEGEQFRDHFVHGFLRQVDGIDWDKKTAMGIRDNRYVVD
;
A
#
# COMPACT_ATOMS: atom_id res chain seq x y z
N MET A 1 3.54 -31.82 0.53
CA MET A 1 3.84 -30.62 -0.27
C MET A 1 3.63 -29.42 0.65
N LEU A 2 4.51 -28.41 0.61
CA LEU A 2 4.38 -27.20 1.45
C LEU A 2 3.56 -26.15 0.69
N LYS A 3 2.66 -25.45 1.37
CA LYS A 3 1.93 -24.32 0.79
C LYS A 3 2.80 -23.08 0.75
N THR A 4 2.67 -22.31 -0.33
CA THR A 4 3.39 -21.07 -0.60
C THR A 4 2.50 -19.85 -0.44
N ALA A 5 3.08 -18.76 0.03
CA ALA A 5 2.44 -17.46 0.20
C ALA A 5 3.50 -16.37 0.20
N ILE A 6 3.10 -15.14 -0.13
CA ILE A 6 3.94 -13.93 0.05
C ILE A 6 3.58 -13.22 1.34
N ALA A 7 4.48 -12.36 1.83
CA ALA A 7 4.30 -11.67 3.10
C ALA A 7 3.22 -10.57 3.09
N GLY A 8 2.89 -10.00 1.93
CA GLY A 8 1.91 -8.91 1.82
C GLY A 8 2.17 -8.01 0.62
N SER A 9 2.69 -6.80 0.88
CA SER A 9 2.79 -5.71 -0.10
C SER A 9 3.50 -6.08 -1.40
N LEU A 10 2.90 -5.67 -2.52
CA LEU A 10 3.47 -5.70 -3.86
C LEU A 10 3.55 -4.27 -4.42
N PRO A 11 4.45 -4.00 -5.39
CA PRO A 11 4.64 -2.65 -5.87
C PRO A 11 3.37 -2.09 -6.51
N LYS A 12 3.02 -0.86 -6.14
CA LYS A 12 1.90 -0.16 -6.77
C LYS A 12 2.27 0.14 -8.22
N PRO A 13 1.40 -0.16 -9.20
CA PRO A 13 1.64 0.22 -10.58
C PRO A 13 1.88 1.73 -10.72
N SER A 14 2.73 2.13 -11.66
CA SER A 14 3.16 3.53 -11.82
C SER A 14 2.01 4.49 -12.15
N TRP A 15 0.91 3.97 -12.70
CA TRP A 15 -0.32 4.71 -12.96
C TRP A 15 -1.17 4.93 -11.70
N LEU A 16 -0.98 4.15 -10.64
CA LEU A 16 -1.70 4.29 -9.37
C LEU A 16 -0.96 5.20 -8.38
N ALA A 17 0.37 5.07 -8.30
CA ALA A 17 1.23 5.88 -7.43
C ALA A 17 2.64 6.05 -8.00
N GLU A 18 3.36 7.08 -7.58
CA GLU A 18 4.76 7.32 -7.96
C GLU A 18 5.69 6.20 -7.44
N PRO A 19 6.45 5.49 -8.30
CA PRO A 19 7.43 4.50 -7.86
C PRO A 19 8.57 5.13 -7.05
N GLU A 20 9.31 4.30 -6.31
CA GLU A 20 10.55 4.66 -5.59
C GLU A 20 10.42 5.79 -4.55
N LYS A 21 9.19 6.17 -4.19
CA LYS A 21 8.90 7.23 -3.23
C LYS A 21 8.27 6.69 -1.97
N LEU A 22 8.81 7.11 -0.82
CA LEU A 22 8.20 6.84 0.47
C LEU A 22 6.88 7.60 0.57
N TRP A 23 5.78 6.88 0.82
CA TRP A 23 4.42 7.43 0.92
C TRP A 23 4.01 8.24 -0.31
N ALA A 24 4.18 7.63 -1.48
CA ALA A 24 3.73 8.22 -2.74
C ALA A 24 2.22 8.55 -2.69
N PRO A 25 1.81 9.79 -3.04
CA PRO A 25 0.41 10.11 -3.18
C PRO A 25 -0.21 9.29 -4.31
N TRP A 26 -1.52 9.06 -4.21
CA TRP A 26 -2.29 8.47 -5.30
C TRP A 26 -2.29 9.43 -6.50
N ARG A 27 -2.25 8.88 -7.71
CA ARG A 27 -2.41 9.66 -8.94
C ARG A 27 -3.87 9.86 -9.34
N LEU A 28 -4.74 8.98 -8.87
CA LEU A 28 -6.17 8.95 -9.13
C LEU A 28 -6.93 9.45 -7.90
N GLU A 29 -8.16 9.90 -8.10
CA GLU A 29 -9.05 10.43 -7.05
C GLU A 29 -10.45 9.78 -7.14
N ASP A 30 -11.22 9.87 -6.06
CA ASP A 30 -12.62 9.43 -5.98
C ASP A 30 -12.88 8.01 -6.54
N ASP A 31 -13.86 7.87 -7.43
CA ASP A 31 -14.26 6.60 -8.03
C ASP A 31 -13.17 6.02 -8.93
N GLU A 32 -12.37 6.87 -9.60
CA GLU A 32 -11.23 6.43 -10.39
C GLU A 32 -10.15 5.80 -9.51
N LEU A 33 -9.94 6.34 -8.31
CA LEU A 33 -9.03 5.75 -7.33
C LEU A 33 -9.54 4.40 -6.82
N ALA A 34 -10.85 4.28 -6.57
CA ALA A 34 -11.44 3.01 -6.15
C ALA A 34 -11.28 1.94 -7.23
N GLY A 35 -11.56 2.28 -8.49
CA GLY A 35 -11.36 1.41 -9.64
C GLY A 35 -9.89 1.04 -9.84
N GLY A 36 -8.99 2.03 -9.82
CA GLY A 36 -7.56 1.80 -9.99
C GLY A 36 -6.94 0.91 -8.90
N LYS A 37 -7.39 1.01 -7.65
CA LYS A 37 -6.96 0.08 -6.59
C LYS A 37 -7.42 -1.35 -6.86
N ALA A 38 -8.66 -1.52 -7.33
CA ALA A 38 -9.20 -2.83 -7.69
C ALA A 38 -8.46 -3.44 -8.89
N ASP A 39 -8.16 -2.65 -9.91
CA ASP A 39 -7.40 -3.08 -11.08
C ASP A 39 -5.98 -3.50 -10.71
N ALA A 40 -5.31 -2.73 -9.85
CA ALA A 40 -3.97 -3.06 -9.36
C ALA A 40 -3.97 -4.36 -8.54
N ALA A 41 -4.99 -4.57 -7.70
CA ALA A 41 -5.15 -5.81 -6.95
C ALA A 41 -5.38 -7.01 -7.87
N LEU A 42 -6.22 -6.86 -8.91
CA LEU A 42 -6.49 -7.91 -9.88
C LEU A 42 -5.23 -8.35 -10.62
N ILE A 43 -4.39 -7.40 -11.06
CA ILE A 43 -3.10 -7.69 -11.70
C ILE A 43 -2.27 -8.59 -10.77
N TRP A 44 -2.10 -8.21 -9.51
CA TRP A 44 -1.26 -8.99 -8.59
C TRP A 44 -1.84 -10.33 -8.22
N LEU A 45 -3.16 -10.46 -8.15
CA LEU A 45 -3.80 -11.76 -7.97
C LEU A 45 -3.49 -12.69 -9.17
N LYS A 46 -3.59 -12.18 -10.40
CA LYS A 46 -3.26 -12.95 -11.61
C LYS A 46 -1.79 -13.33 -11.69
N GLU A 47 -0.88 -12.41 -11.40
CA GLU A 47 0.56 -12.72 -11.39
C GLU A 47 0.92 -13.79 -10.34
N GLN A 48 0.26 -13.77 -9.18
CA GLN A 48 0.48 -14.81 -8.16
C GLN A 48 -0.13 -16.17 -8.56
N GLU A 49 -1.32 -16.17 -9.17
CA GLU A 49 -1.94 -17.37 -9.73
C GLU A 49 -1.05 -18.00 -10.82
N ASP A 50 -0.54 -17.19 -11.74
CA ASP A 50 0.34 -17.63 -12.84
C ASP A 50 1.70 -18.11 -12.32
N ALA A 51 2.19 -17.53 -11.22
CA ALA A 51 3.39 -17.99 -10.51
C ALA A 51 3.19 -19.29 -9.70
N GLY A 52 1.96 -19.78 -9.57
CA GLY A 52 1.64 -21.00 -8.82
C GLY A 52 1.66 -20.82 -7.30
N ILE A 53 1.41 -19.62 -6.78
CA ILE A 53 1.31 -19.36 -5.33
C ILE A 53 0.00 -19.93 -4.78
N ASP A 54 0.08 -20.72 -3.70
CA ASP A 54 -1.09 -21.43 -3.14
C ASP A 54 -2.07 -20.50 -2.40
N ILE A 55 -1.55 -19.49 -1.71
CA ILE A 55 -2.33 -18.53 -0.93
C ILE A 55 -1.99 -17.13 -1.43
N VAL A 56 -2.85 -16.62 -2.30
CA VAL A 56 -2.70 -15.31 -2.93
C VAL A 56 -3.24 -14.17 -2.04
N GLY A 57 -2.76 -12.95 -2.27
CA GLY A 57 -3.26 -11.74 -1.62
C GLY A 57 -3.36 -10.56 -2.59
N GLU A 58 -4.12 -9.53 -2.23
CA GLU A 58 -4.32 -8.35 -3.09
C GLU A 58 -3.08 -7.45 -3.23
N GLY A 59 -2.01 -7.70 -2.46
CA GLY A 59 -0.74 -6.98 -2.59
C GLY A 59 -0.71 -5.61 -1.90
N GLU A 60 -1.64 -5.33 -0.99
CA GLU A 60 -1.77 -4.05 -0.27
C GLU A 60 -2.00 -2.83 -1.18
N GLN A 61 -2.70 -3.03 -2.30
CA GLN A 61 -2.99 -1.99 -3.28
C GLN A 61 -3.99 -0.96 -2.75
N PHE A 62 -4.85 -1.35 -1.81
CA PHE A 62 -5.81 -0.44 -1.19
C PHE A 62 -5.22 0.44 -0.08
N ARG A 63 -4.01 0.11 0.39
CA ARG A 63 -3.34 0.79 1.51
C ARG A 63 -2.20 1.67 1.01
N ASP A 64 -2.16 2.90 1.50
CA ASP A 64 -1.04 3.83 1.31
C ASP A 64 0.06 3.60 2.36
N HIS A 65 -0.31 3.30 3.61
CA HIS A 65 0.61 3.05 4.71
C HIS A 65 0.01 2.09 5.74
N PHE A 66 0.82 1.19 6.32
CA PHE A 66 0.31 0.15 7.22
C PHE A 66 -0.22 0.68 8.56
N VAL A 67 0.32 1.79 9.07
CA VAL A 67 -0.14 2.43 10.31
C VAL A 67 -1.18 3.50 10.01
N HIS A 68 -0.81 4.50 9.20
CA HIS A 68 -1.67 5.67 8.94
C HIS A 68 -2.93 5.31 8.17
N GLY A 69 -2.88 4.24 7.36
CA GLY A 69 -4.05 3.61 6.74
C GLY A 69 -5.16 3.31 7.74
N PHE A 70 -4.78 2.69 8.85
CA PHE A 70 -5.69 2.31 9.92
C PHE A 70 -6.06 3.51 10.81
N LEU A 71 -5.07 4.28 11.26
CA LEU A 71 -5.29 5.36 12.23
C LEU A 71 -6.26 6.44 11.72
N ARG A 72 -6.35 6.69 10.41
CA ARG A 72 -7.30 7.68 9.86
C ARG A 72 -8.76 7.31 10.07
N GLN A 73 -9.06 6.05 10.40
CA GLN A 73 -10.39 5.57 10.73
C GLN A 73 -10.64 5.48 12.24
N VAL A 74 -9.67 5.89 13.06
CA VAL A 74 -9.73 5.82 14.52
C VAL A 74 -10.04 7.22 15.08
N ASP A 75 -11.18 7.35 15.74
CA ASP A 75 -11.57 8.57 16.42
C ASP A 75 -10.63 8.90 17.59
N GLY A 76 -10.47 10.20 17.87
CA GLY A 76 -9.68 10.69 19.01
C GLY A 76 -8.19 10.89 18.73
N ILE A 77 -7.72 10.64 17.50
CA ILE A 77 -6.36 10.99 17.07
C ILE A 77 -6.35 12.42 16.54
N ASP A 78 -5.50 13.26 17.13
CA ASP A 78 -5.27 14.64 16.70
C ASP A 78 -4.20 14.69 15.60
N TRP A 79 -4.64 14.87 14.35
CA TRP A 79 -3.77 14.95 13.17
C TRP A 79 -3.08 16.31 12.98
N ASP A 80 -3.52 17.33 13.72
CA ASP A 80 -2.89 18.66 13.73
C ASP A 80 -1.70 18.71 14.69
N LYS A 81 -1.63 17.77 15.65
CA LYS A 81 -0.54 17.67 16.63
C LYS A 81 0.49 16.58 16.30
N LYS A 82 1.11 16.68 15.13
CA LYS A 82 2.17 15.76 14.68
C LYS A 82 3.57 16.24 15.10
N THR A 83 4.50 15.30 15.22
CA THR A 83 5.93 15.57 15.48
C THR A 83 6.75 14.86 14.43
N ALA A 84 7.61 15.61 13.74
CA ALA A 84 8.52 15.04 12.75
C ALA A 84 9.46 14.03 13.41
N MET A 85 9.52 12.83 12.84
CA MET A 85 10.34 11.73 13.36
C MET A 85 11.24 11.18 12.26
N GLY A 86 12.52 11.02 12.60
CA GLY A 86 13.48 10.35 11.73
C GLY A 86 13.25 8.83 11.71
N ILE A 87 13.27 8.24 10.52
CA ILE A 87 13.17 6.79 10.33
C ILE A 87 14.39 6.26 9.59
N ARG A 88 14.69 4.97 9.79
CA ARG A 88 15.85 4.27 9.19
C ARG A 88 17.16 5.05 9.43
N ASP A 89 17.46 5.26 10.71
CA ASP A 89 18.65 6.02 11.14
C ASP A 89 18.70 7.43 10.54
N ASN A 90 17.57 8.15 10.65
CA ASN A 90 17.38 9.52 10.13
C ASN A 90 17.61 9.70 8.61
N ARG A 91 17.60 8.60 7.83
CA ARG A 91 17.67 8.70 6.36
C ARG A 91 16.46 9.40 5.75
N TYR A 92 15.30 9.28 6.41
CA TYR A 92 14.08 9.98 6.04
C TYR A 92 13.50 10.67 7.26
N VAL A 93 12.95 11.86 7.04
CA VAL A 93 12.13 12.57 8.01
C VAL A 93 10.73 12.63 7.41
N VAL A 94 9.75 12.27 8.22
CA VAL A 94 8.34 12.29 7.84
C VAL A 94 7.59 13.23 8.77
N ASP A 95 6.77 14.10 8.17
CA ASP A 95 6.03 15.19 8.82
C ASP A 95 4.65 14.78 9.34
#